data_AF-A0A523DBJ4-F1
#
_entry.id   AF-A0A523DBJ4-F1
#
_cell.length_a   1.000
_cell.length_b   1.000
_cell.length_c   1.000
_cell.angle_alpha   90.00
_cell.angle_beta   90.00
_cell.angle_gamma   90.00
#
_symmetry.space_group_name_H-M   'P 1'
#
loop_
_entity.id
_entity.type
_entity.pdbx_description
1 polymer ?
#
loop_
_entity_poly.entity_id
_entity_poly.type
_entity_poly.pdbx_seq_one_letter_code
_entity_poly.pdbx_strand_id
1 'polypeptide(L)'
;MKWGVESKERLENFLVELANLRVDYESVNRLLGKFPEFFPDPEEMDSKHLAELESLIGKKFMKMWDKQLGSVPRKEFLIWVLICSRDFQSAWDSPDLWTEVWRWVWLRAMVAKIAGVESDKNDPPPMSPFEASMLYFQQNIHSALHCGNPDCAAPYFFAKRKRQKYCSDSCAAYGQRQAKSRWWAEHGEEWRKKRRVKKTSQAKAKKKGKGNAKKR
;
A
#
# COMPACT_ATOMS: atom_id res chain seq x y z
N MET A 1 -11.04 -25.00 -10.87
CA MET A 1 -11.25 -23.61 -11.36
C MET A 1 -9.96 -23.07 -11.94
N LYS A 2 -9.90 -22.82 -13.25
CA LYS A 2 -8.75 -22.19 -13.91
C LYS A 2 -8.94 -20.67 -13.85
N TRP A 3 -8.31 -20.04 -12.87
CA TRP A 3 -8.29 -18.59 -12.75
C TRP A 3 -7.25 -18.03 -13.74
N GLY A 4 -7.68 -17.76 -14.98
CA GLY A 4 -6.87 -17.10 -16.01
C GLY A 4 -6.59 -15.64 -15.66
N VAL A 5 -5.48 -15.10 -16.18
CA VAL A 5 -4.86 -13.76 -15.98
C VAL A 5 -5.73 -12.60 -15.44
N GLU A 6 -7.01 -12.50 -15.81
CA GLU A 6 -8.00 -11.58 -15.22
C GLU A 6 -8.16 -11.74 -13.70
N SER A 7 -7.97 -12.95 -13.16
CA SER A 7 -8.06 -13.25 -11.74
C SER A 7 -6.94 -12.61 -10.93
N LYS A 8 -5.69 -12.70 -11.40
CA LYS A 8 -4.51 -12.27 -10.65
C LYS A 8 -4.53 -10.76 -10.42
N GLU A 9 -4.76 -10.01 -11.49
CA GLU A 9 -4.84 -8.56 -11.42
C GLU A 9 -6.01 -8.12 -10.54
N ARG A 10 -7.13 -8.86 -10.54
CA ARG A 10 -8.25 -8.61 -9.66
C ARG A 10 -7.90 -8.79 -8.18
N LEU A 11 -7.23 -9.90 -7.83
CA LEU A 11 -6.75 -10.15 -6.46
C LEU A 11 -5.76 -9.05 -6.02
N GLU A 12 -4.80 -8.72 -6.88
CA GLU A 12 -3.80 -7.69 -6.60
C GLU A 12 -4.44 -6.32 -6.35
N ASN A 13 -5.37 -5.91 -7.22
CA ASN A 13 -6.09 -4.65 -7.10
C ASN A 13 -6.94 -4.61 -5.83
N PHE A 14 -7.61 -5.71 -5.47
CA PHE A 14 -8.36 -5.81 -4.22
C PHE A 14 -7.46 -5.57 -3.00
N LEU A 15 -6.33 -6.28 -2.92
CA LEU A 15 -5.39 -6.15 -1.81
C LEU A 15 -4.81 -4.74 -1.70
N VAL A 16 -4.43 -4.14 -2.82
CA VAL A 16 -3.89 -2.77 -2.84
C VAL A 16 -4.93 -1.76 -2.38
N GLU A 17 -6.18 -1.90 -2.81
CA GLU A 17 -7.28 -1.02 -2.38
C GLU A 17 -7.62 -1.23 -0.90
N LEU A 18 -7.61 -2.47 -0.43
CA LEU A 18 -7.81 -2.81 0.98
C LEU A 18 -6.68 -2.24 1.86
N ALA A 19 -5.42 -2.38 1.44
CA ALA A 19 -4.27 -1.86 2.19
C ALA A 19 -4.22 -0.32 2.20
N ASN A 20 -4.70 0.34 1.15
CA ASN A 20 -4.73 1.82 1.07
C ASN A 20 -6.09 2.41 1.46
N LEU A 21 -6.96 1.62 2.10
CA LEU A 21 -8.29 2.04 2.47
C LEU A 21 -8.24 3.19 3.48
N ARG A 22 -8.99 4.25 3.18
CA ARG A 22 -9.16 5.39 4.09
C ARG A 22 -10.30 5.13 5.06
N VAL A 23 -10.18 5.70 6.26
CA VAL A 23 -11.18 5.58 7.33
C VAL A 23 -12.32 6.58 7.10
N ASP A 24 -13.06 6.39 6.01
CA ASP A 24 -14.23 7.18 5.65
C ASP A 24 -15.27 6.33 4.89
N TYR A 25 -16.54 6.70 5.03
CA TYR A 25 -17.69 5.97 4.47
C TYR A 25 -17.60 5.81 2.94
N GLU A 26 -17.21 6.87 2.23
CA GLU A 26 -17.14 6.86 0.77
C GLU A 26 -16.08 5.88 0.25
N SER A 27 -14.93 5.82 0.92
CA SER A 27 -13.85 4.91 0.56
C SER A 27 -14.21 3.45 0.80
N VAL A 28 -14.86 3.15 1.93
CA VAL A 28 -15.34 1.79 2.20
C VAL A 28 -16.41 1.38 1.19
N ASN A 29 -17.39 2.24 0.90
CA ASN A 29 -18.41 1.92 -0.10
C ASN A 29 -17.87 1.78 -1.52
N ARG A 30 -16.88 2.59 -1.89
CA ARG A 30 -16.20 2.43 -3.18
C ARG A 30 -15.52 1.06 -3.26
N LEU A 31 -14.86 0.62 -2.19
CA LEU A 31 -14.25 -0.72 -2.12
C LEU A 31 -15.32 -1.80 -2.25
N LEU A 32 -16.39 -1.73 -1.46
CA LEU A 32 -17.48 -2.70 -1.47
C LEU A 32 -18.20 -2.78 -2.82
N GLY A 33 -18.49 -1.62 -3.45
CA GLY A 33 -19.09 -1.59 -4.77
C GLY A 33 -18.16 -2.08 -5.88
N LYS A 34 -16.84 -1.90 -5.70
CA LYS A 34 -15.83 -2.37 -6.66
C LYS A 34 -15.51 -3.84 -6.51
N PHE A 35 -15.63 -4.43 -5.31
CA PHE A 35 -15.23 -5.81 -4.99
C PHE A 35 -16.27 -6.53 -4.10
N PRO A 36 -17.56 -6.58 -4.49
CA PRO A 36 -18.59 -7.19 -3.66
C PRO A 36 -18.35 -8.68 -3.39
N GLU A 37 -17.72 -9.40 -4.34
CA GLU A 37 -17.44 -10.82 -4.25
C GLU A 37 -16.39 -11.21 -3.20
N PHE A 38 -15.65 -10.23 -2.67
CA PHE A 38 -14.60 -10.43 -1.68
C PHE A 38 -15.10 -10.33 -0.24
N PHE A 39 -16.37 -10.03 -0.02
CA PHE A 39 -16.92 -9.86 1.31
C PHE A 39 -18.17 -10.75 1.47
N PRO A 40 -18.44 -11.23 2.70
CA PRO A 40 -19.72 -11.87 2.99
C PRO A 40 -20.87 -10.89 2.76
N ASP A 41 -22.09 -11.41 2.54
CA ASP A 41 -23.25 -10.56 2.37
C ASP A 41 -23.46 -9.73 3.65
N PRO A 42 -23.55 -8.40 3.57
CA PRO A 42 -23.83 -7.57 4.74
C PRO A 42 -25.11 -7.97 5.49
N GLU A 43 -26.07 -8.61 4.82
CA GLU A 43 -27.33 -9.08 5.41
C GLU A 43 -27.16 -10.40 6.18
N GLU A 44 -26.12 -11.17 5.89
CA GLU A 44 -25.76 -12.38 6.65
C GLU A 44 -25.03 -12.03 7.97
N MET A 45 -24.55 -10.80 8.12
CA MET A 45 -23.86 -10.36 9.33
C MET A 45 -24.85 -10.01 10.45
N ASP A 46 -25.25 -11.04 11.21
CA ASP A 46 -26.20 -10.91 12.32
C ASP A 46 -25.66 -10.17 13.57
N SER A 47 -26.55 -9.90 14.53
CA SER A 47 -26.26 -9.26 15.81
C SER A 47 -25.24 -10.01 16.68
N LYS A 48 -25.03 -11.31 16.44
CA LYS A 48 -24.10 -12.16 17.19
C LYS A 48 -22.67 -11.92 16.71
N HIS A 49 -22.46 -11.76 15.41
CA HIS A 49 -21.17 -11.33 14.85
C HIS A 49 -20.76 -9.97 15.42
N LEU A 50 -21.71 -9.05 15.60
CA LEU A 50 -21.48 -7.73 16.18
C LEU A 50 -20.98 -7.78 17.63
N ALA A 51 -21.63 -8.59 18.47
CA ALA A 51 -21.21 -8.75 19.86
C ALA A 51 -19.79 -9.35 19.98
N GLU A 52 -19.43 -10.26 19.08
CA GLU A 52 -18.08 -10.83 19.02
C GLU A 52 -17.04 -9.82 18.53
N LEU A 53 -17.36 -9.01 17.51
CA LEU A 53 -16.52 -7.89 17.06
C LEU A 53 -16.23 -6.94 18.22
N GLU A 54 -17.27 -6.47 18.91
CA GLU A 54 -17.12 -5.56 20.04
C GLU A 54 -16.23 -6.13 21.17
N SER A 55 -16.34 -7.44 21.43
CA SER A 55 -15.51 -8.14 22.40
C SER A 55 -14.04 -8.25 21.96
N LEU A 56 -13.78 -8.44 20.67
CA LEU A 56 -12.44 -8.62 20.11
C LEU A 56 -11.68 -7.30 19.95
N ILE A 57 -12.37 -6.26 19.49
CA ILE A 57 -11.78 -4.95 19.14
C ILE A 57 -11.67 -4.05 20.39
N GLY A 58 -12.55 -4.28 21.36
CA GLY A 58 -12.62 -3.52 22.60
C GLY A 58 -13.40 -2.20 22.45
N LYS A 59 -14.18 -1.88 23.48
CA LYS A 59 -15.13 -0.75 23.52
C LYS A 59 -14.50 0.62 23.24
N LYS A 60 -13.21 0.82 23.57
CA LYS A 60 -12.50 2.09 23.33
C LYS A 60 -12.28 2.34 21.84
N PHE A 61 -12.03 1.27 21.08
CA PHE A 61 -11.73 1.34 19.66
C PHE A 61 -13.02 1.53 18.84
N MET A 62 -14.10 0.83 19.21
CA MET A 62 -15.44 1.06 18.66
C MET A 62 -15.88 2.52 18.79
N LYS A 63 -15.71 3.13 19.98
CA LYS A 63 -16.03 4.55 20.21
C LYS A 63 -15.25 5.53 19.32
N MET A 64 -14.01 5.20 18.97
CA MET A 64 -13.18 6.04 18.10
C MET A 64 -13.77 6.09 16.69
N TRP A 65 -14.14 4.94 16.16
CA TRP A 65 -14.69 4.81 14.81
C TRP A 65 -16.15 5.23 14.74
N ASP A 66 -16.87 5.08 15.85
CA ASP A 66 -18.21 5.62 15.99
C ASP A 66 -18.27 7.11 15.69
N LYS A 67 -17.26 7.84 16.16
CA LYS A 67 -17.09 9.27 15.93
C LYS A 67 -16.66 9.60 14.49
N GLN A 68 -15.89 8.74 13.84
CA GLN A 68 -15.40 8.98 12.46
C GLN A 68 -16.44 8.63 11.39
N LEU A 69 -17.21 7.56 11.58
CA LEU A 69 -18.20 7.10 10.60
C LEU A 69 -19.59 7.74 10.77
N GLY A 70 -19.89 8.33 11.93
CA GLY A 70 -21.20 8.97 12.19
C GLY A 70 -22.36 7.95 12.24
N SER A 71 -23.58 8.39 11.97
CA SER A 71 -24.76 7.51 11.85
C SER A 71 -24.93 7.12 10.38
N VAL A 72 -24.27 6.04 9.99
CA VAL A 72 -24.32 5.47 8.64
C VAL A 72 -25.02 4.11 8.65
N PRO A 73 -25.75 3.73 7.59
CA PRO A 73 -26.30 2.38 7.47
C PRO A 73 -25.19 1.33 7.53
N ARG A 74 -25.48 0.17 8.15
CA ARG A 74 -24.58 -0.99 8.21
C ARG A 74 -23.19 -0.64 8.76
N LYS A 75 -23.14 0.30 9.73
CA LYS A 75 -21.91 0.86 10.29
C LYS A 75 -20.94 -0.22 10.77
N GLU A 76 -21.47 -1.28 11.31
CA GLU A 76 -20.71 -2.35 11.91
C GLU A 76 -19.99 -3.20 10.86
N PHE A 77 -20.63 -3.42 9.71
CA PHE A 77 -19.98 -4.07 8.57
C PHE A 77 -18.84 -3.20 8.03
N LEU A 78 -19.02 -1.88 8.00
CA LEU A 78 -17.96 -0.95 7.60
C LEU A 78 -16.79 -0.96 8.59
N ILE A 79 -17.08 -1.02 9.90
CA ILE A 79 -16.08 -1.22 10.94
C ILE A 79 -15.34 -2.54 10.68
N TRP A 80 -16.04 -3.63 10.38
CA TRP A 80 -15.37 -4.89 10.09
C TRP A 80 -14.38 -4.79 8.90
N VAL A 81 -14.79 -4.20 7.79
CA VAL A 81 -13.91 -4.00 6.60
C VAL A 81 -12.66 -3.17 6.95
N LEU A 82 -12.84 -2.10 7.73
CA LEU A 82 -11.73 -1.26 8.15
C LEU A 82 -10.77 -1.99 9.11
N ILE A 83 -11.25 -2.94 9.91
CA ILE A 83 -10.39 -3.80 10.74
C ILE A 83 -9.59 -4.74 9.88
N CYS A 84 -10.25 -5.40 8.92
CA CYS A 84 -9.54 -6.23 7.94
C CYS A 84 -8.45 -5.44 7.24
N SER A 85 -8.73 -4.20 6.83
CA SER A 85 -7.74 -3.29 6.25
C SER A 85 -6.56 -3.03 7.19
N ARG A 86 -6.83 -2.66 8.45
CA ARG A 86 -5.77 -2.36 9.43
C ARG A 86 -4.91 -3.57 9.77
N ASP A 87 -5.53 -4.72 9.95
CA ASP A 87 -4.81 -5.96 10.22
C ASP A 87 -3.97 -6.37 9.01
N PHE A 88 -4.51 -6.17 7.80
CA PHE A 88 -3.79 -6.41 6.57
C PHE A 88 -2.61 -5.46 6.37
N GLN A 89 -2.76 -4.15 6.64
CA GLN A 89 -1.65 -3.19 6.65
C GLN A 89 -0.55 -3.63 7.61
N SER A 90 -0.94 -4.07 8.82
CA SER A 90 0.03 -4.53 9.80
C SER A 90 0.73 -5.82 9.37
N ALA A 91 0.04 -6.73 8.68
CA ALA A 91 0.66 -7.90 8.08
C ALA A 91 1.61 -7.51 6.94
N TRP A 92 1.25 -6.50 6.14
CA TRP A 92 2.08 -5.96 5.07
C TRP A 92 3.39 -5.35 5.58
N ASP A 93 3.35 -4.67 6.72
CA ASP A 93 4.51 -4.03 7.34
C ASP A 93 5.30 -4.97 8.27
N SER A 94 4.83 -6.20 8.49
CA SER A 94 5.48 -7.13 9.41
C SER A 94 6.83 -7.60 8.86
N PRO A 95 7.88 -7.65 9.70
CA PRO A 95 9.19 -8.14 9.29
C PRO A 95 9.29 -9.67 9.36
N ASP A 96 8.35 -10.35 10.02
CA ASP A 96 8.38 -11.79 10.31
C ASP A 96 7.12 -12.53 9.85
N LEU A 97 7.36 -13.65 9.15
CA LEU A 97 6.32 -14.56 8.63
C LEU A 97 5.42 -15.15 9.72
N TRP A 98 5.86 -15.19 10.98
CA TRP A 98 5.11 -15.83 12.07
C TRP A 98 3.99 -14.95 12.61
N THR A 99 4.26 -13.65 12.83
CA THR A 99 3.24 -12.66 13.20
C THR A 99 2.19 -12.51 12.08
N GLU A 100 2.61 -12.63 10.83
CA GLU A 100 1.73 -12.66 9.65
C GLU A 100 0.83 -13.89 9.62
N VAL A 101 1.40 -15.09 9.84
CA VAL A 101 0.63 -16.34 9.88
C VAL A 101 -0.37 -16.34 11.04
N TRP A 102 -0.02 -15.85 12.22
CA TRP A 102 -0.94 -15.82 13.36
C TRP A 102 -2.13 -14.87 13.14
N ARG A 103 -1.88 -13.66 12.61
CA ARG A 103 -2.96 -12.72 12.25
C ARG A 103 -3.80 -13.24 11.08
N TRP A 104 -3.20 -13.96 10.15
CA TRP A 104 -3.89 -14.62 9.04
C TRP A 104 -4.83 -15.74 9.51
N VAL A 105 -4.38 -16.61 10.42
CA VAL A 105 -5.25 -17.65 11.01
C VAL A 105 -6.46 -16.99 11.66
N TRP A 106 -6.24 -15.88 12.37
CA TRP A 106 -7.30 -15.15 13.04
C TRP A 106 -8.30 -14.52 12.06
N LEU A 107 -7.83 -13.84 11.01
CA LEU A 107 -8.67 -13.23 9.97
C LEU A 107 -9.48 -14.28 9.19
N ARG A 108 -8.85 -15.42 8.85
CA ARG A 108 -9.53 -16.54 8.18
C ARG A 108 -10.60 -17.18 9.07
N ALA A 109 -10.28 -17.41 10.35
CA ALA A 109 -11.25 -17.94 11.32
C ALA A 109 -12.43 -16.99 11.50
N MET A 110 -12.17 -15.68 11.52
CA MET A 110 -13.18 -14.64 11.64
C MET A 110 -14.10 -14.59 10.41
N VAL A 111 -13.54 -14.59 9.19
CA VAL A 111 -14.31 -14.61 7.93
C VAL A 111 -15.15 -15.88 7.82
N ALA A 112 -14.57 -17.05 8.07
CA ALA A 112 -15.27 -18.33 8.00
C ALA A 112 -16.44 -18.40 8.99
N LYS A 113 -16.24 -17.85 10.20
CA LYS A 113 -17.25 -17.80 11.24
C LYS A 113 -18.38 -16.82 10.90
N ILE A 114 -18.07 -15.67 10.29
CA ILE A 114 -19.06 -14.68 9.84
C ILE A 114 -19.89 -15.20 8.65
N ALA A 115 -19.24 -15.88 7.70
CA ALA A 115 -19.91 -16.44 6.53
C ALA A 115 -20.77 -17.68 6.83
N GLY A 116 -20.96 -18.05 8.10
CA GLY A 116 -21.78 -19.20 8.50
C GLY A 116 -21.29 -20.54 7.96
N VAL A 117 -20.01 -20.62 7.56
CA VAL A 117 -19.45 -21.83 6.95
C VAL A 117 -19.20 -22.86 8.06
N GLU A 118 -20.13 -23.79 8.26
CA GLU A 118 -19.88 -24.98 9.07
C GLU A 118 -18.77 -25.80 8.40
N SER A 119 -17.59 -25.79 9.02
CA SER A 119 -16.47 -26.63 8.60
C SER A 119 -16.84 -28.10 8.88
N ASP A 120 -17.34 -28.82 7.88
CA ASP A 120 -17.24 -30.28 7.88
C ASP A 120 -15.75 -30.63 8.00
N LYS A 121 -15.41 -31.60 8.86
CA LYS A 121 -14.02 -32.00 9.10
C LYS A 121 -13.37 -32.66 7.88
N ASN A 122 -14.19 -33.14 6.94
CA ASN A 122 -13.73 -33.98 5.84
C ASN A 122 -13.48 -33.23 4.54
N ASP A 123 -14.07 -32.05 4.34
CA ASP A 123 -13.89 -31.24 3.14
C ASP A 123 -13.64 -29.77 3.49
N PRO A 124 -12.49 -29.18 3.08
CA PRO A 124 -12.28 -27.77 3.27
C PRO A 124 -13.32 -26.99 2.46
N PRO A 125 -13.90 -25.91 3.01
CA PRO A 125 -14.89 -25.12 2.29
C PRO A 125 -14.29 -24.57 1.00
N PRO A 126 -15.15 -24.28 -0.01
CA PRO A 126 -14.69 -23.68 -1.24
C PRO A 126 -13.98 -22.36 -0.94
N MET A 127 -12.77 -22.21 -1.49
CA MET A 127 -11.93 -21.03 -1.27
C MET A 127 -12.65 -19.79 -1.77
N SER A 128 -12.97 -18.88 -0.85
CA SER A 128 -13.61 -17.61 -1.19
C SER A 128 -12.65 -16.69 -1.96
N PRO A 129 -13.14 -15.70 -2.73
CA PRO A 129 -12.28 -14.72 -3.39
C PRO A 129 -11.38 -13.97 -2.41
N PHE A 130 -11.88 -13.69 -1.20
CA PHE A 130 -11.08 -13.14 -0.10
C PHE A 130 -9.91 -14.05 0.25
N GLU A 131 -10.17 -15.33 0.51
CA GLU A 131 -9.11 -16.31 0.83
C GLU A 131 -8.12 -16.49 -0.32
N ALA A 132 -8.59 -16.50 -1.56
CA ALA A 132 -7.74 -16.55 -2.75
C ALA A 132 -6.81 -15.33 -2.83
N SER A 133 -7.30 -14.13 -2.49
CA SER A 133 -6.46 -12.92 -2.45
C SER A 133 -5.42 -13.00 -1.34
N MET A 134 -5.77 -13.54 -0.17
CA MET A 134 -4.82 -13.70 0.93
C MET A 134 -3.71 -14.71 0.57
N LEU A 135 -4.04 -15.80 -0.10
CA LEU A 135 -3.04 -16.74 -0.61
C LEU A 135 -2.15 -16.11 -1.68
N TYR A 136 -2.74 -15.30 -2.56
CA TYR A 136 -1.97 -14.53 -3.54
C TYR A 136 -0.98 -13.58 -2.85
N PHE A 137 -1.40 -12.87 -1.81
CA PHE A 137 -0.53 -12.00 -1.01
C PHE A 137 0.66 -12.78 -0.44
N GLN A 138 0.40 -13.92 0.23
CA GLN A 138 1.44 -14.76 0.83
C GLN A 138 2.48 -15.23 -0.20
N GLN A 139 2.03 -15.68 -1.38
CA GLN A 139 2.92 -16.14 -2.44
C GLN A 139 3.77 -15.02 -3.05
N ASN A 140 3.30 -13.76 -2.96
CA ASN A 140 3.92 -12.60 -3.59
C ASN A 140 4.43 -11.57 -2.58
N ILE A 141 4.60 -11.95 -1.32
CA ILE A 141 4.92 -11.04 -0.22
C ILE A 141 6.23 -10.27 -0.46
N HIS A 142 7.23 -10.89 -1.08
CA HIS A 142 8.48 -10.21 -1.43
C HIS A 142 8.33 -9.06 -2.44
N SER A 143 7.19 -9.02 -3.14
CA SER A 143 6.84 -7.93 -4.05
C SER A 143 5.90 -6.92 -3.40
N ALA A 144 5.31 -7.22 -2.25
CA ALA A 144 4.48 -6.30 -1.48
C ALA A 144 5.37 -5.27 -0.78
N LEU A 145 5.39 -4.02 -1.26
CA LEU A 145 6.28 -2.98 -0.77
C LEU A 145 5.50 -1.75 -0.28
N HIS A 146 6.14 -0.99 0.62
CA HIS A 146 5.71 0.34 1.01
C HIS A 146 6.45 1.40 0.18
N CYS A 147 5.72 2.39 -0.33
CA CYS A 147 6.26 3.47 -1.15
C CYS A 147 7.25 4.30 -0.33
N GLY A 148 8.42 4.59 -0.92
CA GLY A 148 9.45 5.41 -0.28
C GLY A 148 9.17 6.92 -0.29
N ASN A 149 8.01 7.37 -0.82
CA ASN A 149 7.60 8.77 -0.75
C ASN A 149 6.74 8.96 0.51
N PRO A 150 7.18 9.77 1.49
CA PRO A 150 6.43 9.99 2.74
C PRO A 150 5.07 10.67 2.50
N ASP A 151 4.94 11.43 1.42
CA ASP A 151 3.70 12.15 1.07
C ASP A 151 2.77 11.31 0.17
N CYS A 152 3.00 10.01 0.06
CA CYS A 152 2.18 9.13 -0.78
C CYS A 152 0.82 8.89 -0.13
N ALA A 153 -0.26 9.25 -0.81
CA ALA A 153 -1.62 9.04 -0.31
C ALA A 153 -2.08 7.57 -0.31
N ALA A 154 -1.38 6.71 -1.05
CA ALA A 154 -1.63 5.27 -1.16
C ALA A 154 -0.27 4.53 -1.20
N PRO A 155 0.38 4.36 -0.05
CA PRO A 155 1.76 3.89 0.00
C PRO A 155 1.94 2.39 -0.26
N TYR A 156 0.93 1.54 -0.05
CA TYR A 156 1.07 0.10 -0.22
C TYR A 156 0.93 -0.29 -1.70
N PHE A 157 1.86 -1.07 -2.25
CA PHE A 157 1.81 -1.48 -3.66
C PHE A 157 2.58 -2.78 -3.93
N PHE A 158 2.22 -3.49 -4.99
CA PHE A 158 3.04 -4.59 -5.50
C PHE A 158 4.07 -4.09 -6.52
N ALA A 159 5.34 -4.42 -6.29
CA ALA A 159 6.45 -4.06 -7.15
C ALA A 159 6.45 -4.92 -8.42
N LYS A 160 6.43 -4.26 -9.58
CA LYS A 160 6.56 -4.91 -10.88
C LYS A 160 8.02 -5.24 -11.22
N ARG A 161 8.97 -4.63 -10.52
CA ARG A 161 10.42 -4.79 -10.74
C ARG A 161 11.15 -4.93 -9.41
N LYS A 162 12.16 -5.80 -9.35
CA LYS A 162 12.96 -6.11 -8.13
C LYS A 162 13.57 -4.89 -7.40
N ARG A 163 13.84 -3.79 -8.11
CA ARG A 163 14.45 -2.57 -7.55
C ARG A 163 13.47 -1.39 -7.46
N GLN A 164 12.18 -1.63 -7.66
CA GLN A 164 11.18 -0.58 -7.57
C GLN A 164 11.01 -0.16 -6.10
N LYS A 165 11.18 1.14 -5.83
CA LYS A 165 11.05 1.72 -4.48
C LYS A 165 9.81 2.61 -4.32
N TYR A 166 9.15 2.92 -5.42
CA TYR A 166 8.05 3.88 -5.48
C TYR A 166 6.90 3.25 -6.27
N CYS A 167 5.67 3.49 -5.83
CA CYS A 167 4.48 2.93 -6.47
C CYS A 167 4.24 3.50 -7.88
N SER A 168 4.71 4.72 -8.16
CA SER A 168 4.49 5.43 -9.42
C SER A 168 5.63 6.38 -9.76
N ASP A 169 5.65 6.89 -11.01
CA ASP A 169 6.63 7.87 -11.47
C ASP A 169 6.53 9.20 -10.71
N SER A 170 5.31 9.60 -10.32
CA SER A 170 5.11 10.81 -9.50
C SER A 170 5.78 10.68 -8.13
N CYS A 171 5.68 9.51 -7.49
CA CYS A 171 6.40 9.22 -6.25
C CYS A 171 7.91 9.06 -6.48
N ALA A 172 8.33 8.51 -7.63
CA ALA A 172 9.75 8.39 -7.96
C ALA A 172 10.44 9.76 -8.12
N ALA A 173 9.71 10.79 -8.55
CA ALA A 173 10.22 12.16 -8.63
C ALA A 173 10.70 12.69 -7.26
N TYR A 174 10.06 12.29 -6.15
CA TYR A 174 10.53 12.61 -4.81
C TYR A 174 11.95 12.05 -4.58
N GLY A 175 12.15 10.77 -4.90
CA GLY A 175 13.45 10.11 -4.79
C GLY A 175 14.53 10.76 -5.65
N GLN A 176 14.19 11.13 -6.88
CA GLN A 176 15.10 11.83 -7.79
C GLN A 176 15.53 13.20 -7.24
N ARG A 177 14.61 13.97 -6.66
CA ARG A 177 14.93 15.25 -6.01
C ARG A 177 15.88 15.07 -4.84
N GLN A 178 15.64 14.07 -4.00
CA GLN A 178 16.50 13.75 -2.86
C GLN A 178 17.90 13.31 -3.31
N ALA A 179 17.98 12.41 -4.29
CA ALA A 179 19.26 11.96 -4.84
C ALA A 179 20.05 13.13 -5.46
N LYS A 180 19.37 14.00 -6.22
CA LYS A 180 19.99 15.20 -6.79
C LYS A 180 20.47 16.16 -5.70
N SER A 181 19.69 16.36 -4.64
CA SER A 181 20.08 17.19 -3.49
C SER A 181 21.35 16.66 -2.81
N ARG A 182 21.38 15.36 -2.49
CA ARG A 182 22.57 14.70 -1.90
C ARG A 182 23.79 14.84 -2.80
N TRP A 183 23.63 14.59 -4.09
CA TRP A 183 24.71 14.76 -5.06
C TRP A 183 25.25 16.20 -5.09
N TRP A 184 24.38 17.21 -5.04
CA TRP A 184 24.81 18.62 -4.97
C TRP A 184 25.49 18.96 -3.65
N ALA A 185 25.05 18.37 -2.53
CA ALA A 185 25.69 18.56 -1.23
C ALA A 185 27.12 17.97 -1.23
N GLU A 186 27.30 16.75 -1.75
CA GLU A 186 28.58 16.04 -1.76
C GLU A 186 29.55 16.57 -2.83
N HIS A 187 29.08 16.75 -4.08
CA HIS A 187 29.94 17.01 -5.23
C HIS A 187 29.81 18.44 -5.77
N GLY A 188 28.85 19.22 -5.28
CA GLY A 188 28.50 20.52 -5.85
C GLY A 188 29.59 21.58 -5.66
N GLU A 189 30.38 21.51 -4.59
CA GLU A 189 31.51 22.43 -4.40
C GLU A 189 32.63 22.16 -5.42
N GLU A 190 33.06 20.90 -5.54
CA GLU A 190 34.05 20.50 -6.53
C GLU A 190 33.60 20.84 -7.95
N TRP A 191 32.34 20.56 -8.26
CA TRP A 191 31.75 20.87 -9.55
C TRP A 191 31.78 22.38 -9.83
N ARG A 192 31.41 23.23 -8.85
CA ARG A 192 31.49 24.70 -8.98
C ARG A 192 32.93 25.19 -9.14
N LYS A 193 33.89 24.63 -8.39
CA LYS A 193 35.33 24.95 -8.50
C LYS A 193 35.85 24.65 -9.91
N LYS A 194 35.61 23.43 -10.42
CA LYS A 194 36.00 23.01 -11.79
C LYS A 194 35.42 23.96 -12.85
N ARG A 195 34.16 24.38 -12.68
CA ARG A 195 33.49 25.30 -13.61
C ARG A 195 34.05 26.73 -13.57
N ARG A 196 34.44 27.23 -12.40
CA ARG A 196 35.12 28.54 -12.26
C ARG A 196 36.47 28.54 -12.96
N VAL A 197 37.28 27.49 -12.77
CA VAL A 197 38.60 27.35 -13.41
C VAL A 197 38.47 27.30 -14.94
N LYS A 198 37.48 26.60 -15.48
CA LYS A 198 37.22 26.55 -16.92
C LYS A 198 36.81 27.91 -17.49
N LYS A 199 36.01 28.70 -16.76
CA LYS A 199 35.64 30.06 -17.20
C LYS A 199 36.85 31.01 -17.22
N THR A 200 37.72 30.96 -16.22
CA THR A 200 38.91 31.82 -16.17
C THR A 200 39.93 31.45 -17.24
N SER A 201 40.13 30.16 -17.54
CA SER A 201 41.01 29.73 -18.63
C SER A 201 40.47 30.17 -20.01
N GLN A 202 39.16 30.04 -20.26
CA GLN A 202 38.54 30.52 -21.49
C GLN A 202 38.60 32.05 -21.64
N ALA A 203 38.40 32.81 -20.55
CA ALA A 203 38.54 34.27 -20.57
C ALA A 203 39.97 34.71 -20.89
N LYS A 204 40.99 34.03 -20.33
CA LYS A 204 42.40 34.27 -20.64
C LYS A 204 42.72 33.99 -22.12
N ALA A 205 42.22 32.86 -22.65
CA ALA A 205 42.41 32.52 -24.07
C ALA A 205 41.79 33.58 -25.01
N LYS A 206 40.57 34.06 -24.70
CA LYS A 206 39.87 35.08 -25.50
C LYS A 206 40.58 36.44 -25.47
N LYS A 207 41.17 36.83 -24.34
CA LYS A 207 42.01 38.05 -24.22
C LYS A 207 43.30 37.93 -25.05
N LYS A 208 43.96 36.77 -25.04
CA LYS A 208 45.20 36.52 -25.81
C LYS A 208 44.95 36.56 -27.33
N GLY A 209 43.81 36.04 -27.79
CA GLY A 209 43.38 36.15 -29.20
C GLY A 209 43.10 37.59 -29.65
N LYS A 210 42.49 38.43 -28.80
CA LYS A 210 42.26 39.86 -29.11
C LYS A 210 43.56 40.70 -29.09
N GLY A 211 44.54 40.34 -28.26
CA GLY A 211 45.85 41.00 -28.23
C GLY A 211 46.68 40.80 -29.50
N ASN A 212 46.57 39.63 -30.14
CA ASN A 212 47.25 39.35 -31.41
C ASN A 212 46.56 40.00 -32.63
N ALA A 213 45.23 40.20 -32.58
CA ALA A 213 44.49 40.86 -33.65
C ALA A 213 44.74 42.38 -33.74
N LYS A 214 45.26 43.01 -32.67
CA LYS A 214 45.57 44.45 -32.62
C LYS A 214 47.04 44.77 -32.94
N LYS A 215 47.83 43.74 -33.30
CA LYS A 215 49.27 43.82 -33.61
C LYS A 215 49.57 43.51 -35.09
N ARG A 216 48.53 43.45 -35.94
CA ARG A 216 48.62 43.26 -37.38
C ARG A 216 48.12 44.52 -38.08
#